data_AF-A0A3N9NL58-F1
#
_entry.id   AF-A0A3N9NL58-F1
#
_cell.length_a   1.000
_cell.length_b   1.000
_cell.length_c   1.000
_cell.angle_alpha   90.00
_cell.angle_beta   90.00
_cell.angle_gamma   90.00
#
_symmetry.space_group_name_H-M   'P 1'
#
loop_
_entity.id
_entity.type
_entity.pdbx_description
1 polymer ?
#
loop_
_entity_poly.entity_id
_entity_poly.type
_entity_poly.pdbx_seq_one_letter_code
_entity_poly.pdbx_strand_id
1 'polypeptide(L)'
;MFHKNRIWSVVLLPFMLCLLVGCSSDEENPVTPTPAPQPPAFELRKVTLPQKMLNSTDAMAKMAVSIITETMSFEGTGCVFAAPANAQTLAESKSAWEYSWDEGGVTKRLAITLLPDLNKRKWQVYITGIMDGVSYDNWLFMDAAQLTDLSSGNVTLNVKVNNRKQLLHYWTWRMDGTNYIFEDSHYKTGVLEKTILITINSDNSGSVERKVPIMVDLRINWDSAGNGTWSTYDNGVPKDSGSWN
;
A
#
# COMPACT_ATOMS: atom_id res chain seq x y z
N MET A 1 77.62 37.09 16.26
CA MET A 1 77.61 36.52 17.62
C MET A 1 77.13 37.60 18.59
N PHE A 2 76.09 37.28 19.38
CA PHE A 2 75.63 37.89 20.64
C PHE A 2 75.26 39.39 20.66
N HIS A 3 73.96 39.71 20.65
CA HIS A 3 73.03 39.79 21.80
C HIS A 3 73.21 41.05 22.65
N LYS A 4 72.28 41.99 22.47
CA LYS A 4 72.06 43.16 23.32
C LYS A 4 70.87 42.84 24.22
N ASN A 5 71.15 42.50 25.48
CA ASN A 5 70.15 42.45 26.54
C ASN A 5 69.75 43.88 26.92
N ARG A 6 68.45 44.15 27.04
CA ARG A 6 67.98 45.11 28.05
C ARG A 6 66.56 44.78 28.49
N ILE A 7 66.52 44.26 29.70
CA ILE A 7 65.37 44.05 30.58
C ILE A 7 64.88 45.43 31.08
N TRP A 8 63.65 45.45 31.60
CA TRP A 8 63.03 46.35 32.59
C TRP A 8 61.86 47.15 31.99
N SER A 9 60.59 46.83 32.23
CA SER A 9 59.85 46.69 33.51
C SER A 9 58.85 47.85 33.61
N VAL A 10 57.64 47.52 34.05
CA VAL A 10 56.71 48.38 34.83
C VAL A 10 55.65 49.16 34.02
N VAL A 11 54.42 48.65 34.16
CA VAL A 11 53.13 49.36 34.35
C VAL A 11 52.48 49.99 33.12
N LEU A 12 51.42 49.33 32.64
CA LEU A 12 50.19 50.00 32.20
C LEU A 12 48.99 49.02 32.16
N LEU A 13 48.47 48.70 33.34
CA LEU A 13 47.05 48.38 33.58
C LEU A 13 46.34 49.75 33.62
N PRO A 14 45.29 50.12 32.84
CA PRO A 14 44.19 49.30 32.31
C PRO A 14 43.66 49.75 30.91
N PHE A 15 43.84 48.94 29.86
CA PHE A 15 43.15 49.15 28.57
C PHE A 15 42.60 47.83 28.02
N MET A 16 41.99 47.05 28.92
CA MET A 16 41.40 45.74 28.62
C MET A 16 39.99 45.71 29.19
N LEU A 17 39.16 46.70 28.82
CA LEU A 17 37.79 46.84 29.34
C LEU A 17 36.81 47.47 28.32
N CYS A 18 37.01 47.24 27.01
CA CYS A 18 36.09 47.71 25.96
C CYS A 18 35.85 46.69 24.82
N LEU A 19 35.90 45.37 25.06
CA LEU A 19 35.56 44.36 24.03
C LEU A 19 34.42 43.42 24.46
N LEU A 20 33.46 43.92 25.24
CA LEU A 20 32.25 43.19 25.64
C LEU A 20 30.98 43.97 25.33
N VAL A 21 30.76 44.38 24.07
CA VAL A 21 29.40 44.69 23.57
C VAL A 21 29.37 44.32 22.09
N GLY A 22 28.76 43.17 21.77
CA GLY A 22 28.64 42.71 20.39
C GLY A 22 28.29 41.23 20.21
N CYS A 23 27.63 40.58 21.17
CA CYS A 23 26.74 39.49 20.81
C CYS A 23 25.39 40.14 20.56
N SER A 24 25.08 40.42 19.29
CA SER A 24 23.70 40.61 18.90
C SER A 24 22.96 39.36 19.36
N SER A 25 22.06 39.55 20.31
CA SER A 25 21.01 38.60 20.61
C SER A 25 20.13 38.51 19.37
N ASP A 26 20.58 37.75 18.38
CA ASP A 26 19.67 37.09 17.45
C ASP A 26 18.91 36.10 18.32
N GLU A 27 17.79 36.56 18.84
CA GLU A 27 16.69 35.70 19.24
C GLU A 27 16.25 34.96 17.98
N GLU A 28 17.00 33.92 17.61
CA GLU A 28 16.49 32.86 16.75
C GLU A 28 15.30 32.28 17.51
N ASN A 29 14.11 32.81 17.19
CA ASN A 29 12.85 32.16 17.53
C ASN A 29 13.02 30.68 17.18
N PRO A 30 12.84 29.75 18.13
CA PRO A 30 13.01 28.34 17.84
C PRO A 30 12.05 27.99 16.71
N VAL A 31 12.60 27.79 15.51
CA VAL A 31 11.84 27.30 14.38
C VAL A 31 11.38 25.91 14.77
N THR A 32 10.07 25.77 14.96
CA THR A 32 9.43 24.48 15.20
C THR A 32 10.01 23.47 14.22
N PRO A 33 10.52 22.30 14.68
CA PRO A 33 11.13 21.33 13.79
C PRO A 33 10.16 21.00 12.66
N THR A 34 10.60 21.13 11.41
CA THR A 34 9.80 20.69 10.26
C THR A 34 9.51 19.20 10.45
N PRO A 35 8.24 18.78 10.46
CA PRO A 35 7.90 17.37 10.59
C PRO A 35 8.60 16.54 9.51
N ALA A 36 9.07 15.35 9.90
CA ALA A 36 9.67 14.42 8.96
C ALA A 36 8.65 14.05 7.85
N PRO A 37 9.07 13.98 6.58
CA PRO A 37 8.17 13.70 5.47
C PRO A 37 7.49 12.33 5.66
N GLN A 38 6.16 12.30 5.68
CA GLN A 38 5.42 11.05 5.86
C GLN A 38 5.24 10.32 4.51
N PRO A 39 5.35 8.99 4.47
CA PRO A 39 5.05 8.22 3.28
C PRO A 39 3.56 8.37 2.90
N PRO A 40 3.21 8.32 1.60
CA PRO A 40 1.82 8.32 1.18
C PRO A 40 1.09 7.08 1.71
N ALA A 41 -0.15 7.27 2.16
CA ALA A 41 -1.05 6.14 2.41
C ALA A 41 -1.39 5.42 1.10
N PHE A 42 -1.54 4.10 1.19
CA PHE A 42 -2.18 3.31 0.15
C PHE A 42 -3.69 3.30 0.41
N GLU A 43 -4.47 3.76 -0.56
CA GLU A 43 -5.91 3.91 -0.42
C GLU A 43 -6.57 3.47 -1.72
N LEU A 44 -7.67 2.72 -1.65
CA LEU A 44 -8.52 2.50 -2.81
C LEU A 44 -9.56 3.61 -2.91
N ARG A 45 -10.11 3.80 -4.11
CA ARG A 45 -11.31 4.62 -4.30
C ARG A 45 -12.41 4.07 -3.40
N LYS A 46 -13.02 4.95 -2.60
CA LYS A 46 -14.19 4.61 -1.79
C LYS A 46 -15.35 4.23 -2.69
N VAL A 47 -15.92 3.06 -2.45
CA VAL A 47 -17.14 2.60 -3.11
C VAL A 47 -18.30 2.65 -2.12
N THR A 48 -19.50 2.95 -2.63
CA THR A 48 -20.73 2.95 -1.82
C THR A 48 -21.64 1.89 -2.39
N LEU A 49 -22.20 1.04 -1.53
CA LEU A 49 -23.22 0.06 -1.91
C LEU A 49 -24.60 0.55 -1.46
N PRO A 50 -25.69 0.17 -2.15
CA PRO A 50 -27.03 0.55 -1.74
C PRO A 50 -27.34 0.08 -0.31
N GLN A 51 -27.95 0.94 0.51
CA GLN A 51 -28.24 0.61 1.91
C GLN A 51 -29.14 -0.62 2.07
N LYS A 52 -30.05 -0.82 1.11
CA LYS A 52 -30.93 -2.00 1.06
C LYS A 52 -30.15 -3.30 0.93
N MET A 53 -29.10 -3.30 0.10
CA MET A 53 -28.19 -4.43 -0.06
C MET A 53 -27.39 -4.68 1.23
N LEU A 54 -26.84 -3.62 1.84
CA LEU A 54 -26.09 -3.71 3.10
C LEU A 54 -26.92 -4.27 4.26
N ASN A 55 -28.21 -3.94 4.31
CA ASN A 55 -29.13 -4.38 5.36
C ASN A 55 -29.94 -5.62 4.99
N SER A 56 -29.70 -6.22 3.81
CA SER A 56 -30.50 -7.34 3.33
C SER A 56 -30.32 -8.57 4.23
N THR A 57 -31.41 -9.30 4.46
CA THR A 57 -31.37 -10.59 5.14
C THR A 57 -31.07 -11.74 4.19
N ASP A 58 -31.14 -11.51 2.87
CA ASP A 58 -30.84 -12.50 1.83
C ASP A 58 -29.37 -12.94 1.87
N ALA A 59 -29.13 -14.24 1.73
CA ALA A 59 -27.79 -14.81 1.83
C ALA A 59 -26.86 -14.36 0.70
N MET A 60 -27.38 -14.18 -0.52
CA MET A 60 -26.58 -13.79 -1.69
C MET A 60 -26.27 -12.30 -1.68
N ALA A 61 -27.19 -11.45 -1.19
CA ALA A 61 -26.89 -10.04 -0.93
C ALA A 61 -25.74 -9.89 0.08
N LYS A 62 -25.79 -10.63 1.21
CA LYS A 62 -24.70 -10.64 2.20
C LYS A 62 -23.39 -11.19 1.63
N MET A 63 -23.45 -12.24 0.82
CA MET A 63 -22.28 -12.80 0.15
C MET A 63 -21.61 -11.79 -0.78
N ALA A 64 -22.39 -11.05 -1.57
CA ALA A 64 -21.85 -10.02 -2.45
C ALA A 64 -21.15 -8.91 -1.65
N VAL A 65 -21.76 -8.43 -0.56
CA VAL A 65 -21.11 -7.44 0.33
C VAL A 65 -19.81 -8.00 0.91
N SER A 66 -19.81 -9.24 1.41
CA SER A 66 -18.60 -9.89 1.96
C SER A 66 -17.48 -9.96 0.92
N ILE A 67 -17.79 -10.45 -0.29
CA ILE A 67 -16.81 -10.54 -1.38
C ILE A 67 -16.24 -9.17 -1.70
N ILE A 68 -17.08 -8.14 -1.84
CA ILE A 68 -16.62 -6.78 -2.15
C ILE A 68 -15.70 -6.25 -1.04
N THR A 69 -16.12 -6.38 0.22
CA THR A 69 -15.34 -5.90 1.38
C THR A 69 -14.00 -6.63 1.50
N GLU A 70 -14.00 -7.96 1.46
CA GLU A 70 -12.80 -8.78 1.57
C GLU A 70 -11.83 -8.49 0.42
N THR A 71 -12.31 -8.56 -0.83
CA THR A 71 -11.50 -8.37 -2.03
C THR A 71 -10.87 -6.97 -2.10
N MET A 72 -11.57 -5.92 -1.64
CA MET A 72 -11.06 -4.55 -1.65
C MET A 72 -10.26 -4.17 -0.41
N SER A 73 -10.28 -4.96 0.67
CA SER A 73 -9.53 -4.65 1.90
C SER A 73 -8.06 -5.06 1.86
N PHE A 74 -7.72 -6.06 1.04
CA PHE A 74 -6.46 -6.82 1.10
C PHE A 74 -6.16 -7.45 2.47
N GLU A 75 -7.13 -7.47 3.39
CA GLU A 75 -6.94 -8.00 4.72
C GLU A 75 -6.67 -9.51 4.67
N GLY A 76 -5.73 -9.98 5.49
CA GLY A 76 -5.35 -11.40 5.53
C GLY A 76 -4.56 -11.92 4.32
N THR A 77 -4.22 -11.08 3.33
CA THR A 77 -3.52 -11.50 2.11
C THR A 77 -1.99 -11.50 2.23
N GLY A 78 -1.45 -10.83 3.25
CA GLY A 78 -0.01 -10.61 3.41
C GLY A 78 0.53 -9.37 2.69
N CYS A 79 -0.32 -8.58 2.03
CA CYS A 79 0.04 -7.26 1.53
C CYS A 79 0.48 -6.32 2.66
N VAL A 80 1.54 -5.53 2.43
CA VAL A 80 2.08 -4.58 3.42
C VAL A 80 2.31 -3.24 2.76
N PHE A 81 1.50 -2.25 3.12
CA PHE A 81 1.57 -0.89 2.54
C PHE A 81 2.14 0.17 3.51
N ALA A 82 2.27 -0.18 4.79
CA ALA A 82 2.84 0.67 5.82
C ALA A 82 3.77 -0.16 6.70
N ALA A 83 4.87 0.44 7.16
CA ALA A 83 5.79 -0.20 8.09
C ALA A 83 5.17 -0.23 9.50
N PRO A 84 5.43 -1.28 10.31
CA PRO A 84 4.99 -1.29 11.70
C PRO A 84 5.77 -0.26 12.54
N ALA A 85 5.23 0.10 13.71
CA ALA A 85 5.81 1.13 14.57
C ALA A 85 7.24 0.83 15.05
N ASN A 86 7.63 -0.44 15.10
CA ASN A 86 8.97 -0.89 15.49
C ASN A 86 9.95 -1.04 14.31
N ALA A 87 9.57 -0.63 13.10
CA ALA A 87 10.45 -0.72 11.95
C ALA A 87 11.61 0.26 12.03
N GLN A 88 12.78 -0.18 11.57
CA GLN A 88 13.94 0.67 11.36
C GLN A 88 13.79 1.43 10.04
N THR A 89 13.96 2.75 10.08
CA THR A 89 14.09 3.57 8.87
C THR A 89 15.48 3.35 8.25
N LEU A 90 15.52 2.91 7.00
CA LEU A 90 16.76 2.74 6.22
C LEU A 90 17.04 3.96 5.34
N ALA A 91 16.00 4.57 4.75
CA ALA A 91 16.10 5.77 3.93
C ALA A 91 14.80 6.58 4.02
N GLU A 92 14.91 7.90 4.01
CA GLU A 92 13.76 8.80 4.06
C GLU A 92 14.05 10.08 3.28
N SER A 93 13.14 10.43 2.37
CA SER A 93 13.22 11.62 1.54
C SER A 93 11.80 12.07 1.15
N LYS A 94 11.69 13.20 0.42
CA LYS A 94 10.40 13.70 -0.05
C LYS A 94 9.70 12.79 -1.08
N SER A 95 10.43 11.87 -1.71
CA SER A 95 9.93 11.02 -2.80
C SER A 95 10.18 9.53 -2.62
N ALA A 96 10.91 9.13 -1.57
CA ALA A 96 11.22 7.73 -1.31
C ALA A 96 11.38 7.48 0.20
N TRP A 97 10.83 6.36 0.65
CA TRP A 97 10.94 5.86 2.02
C TRP A 97 11.30 4.39 2.00
N GLU A 98 12.13 3.96 2.94
CA GLU A 98 12.54 2.58 3.08
C GLU A 98 12.60 2.18 4.55
N TYR A 99 11.95 1.07 4.88
CA TYR A 99 11.83 0.56 6.24
C TYR A 99 12.19 -0.92 6.29
N SER A 100 12.73 -1.38 7.41
CA SER A 100 13.06 -2.78 7.66
C SER A 100 12.63 -3.24 9.04
N TRP A 101 12.12 -4.46 9.16
CA TRP A 101 11.79 -5.08 10.44
C TRP A 101 11.86 -6.60 10.34
N ASP A 102 12.08 -7.26 11.48
CA ASP A 102 12.04 -8.71 11.58
C ASP A 102 10.66 -9.17 12.05
N GLU A 103 10.13 -10.21 11.40
CA GLU A 103 8.85 -10.83 11.75
C GLU A 103 8.90 -12.32 11.40
N GLY A 104 8.60 -13.19 12.36
CA GLY A 104 8.48 -14.63 12.10
C GLY A 104 9.76 -15.29 11.53
N GLY A 105 10.95 -14.79 11.89
CA GLY A 105 12.23 -15.34 11.42
C GLY A 105 12.65 -14.88 10.01
N VAL A 106 11.93 -13.92 9.43
CA VAL A 106 12.35 -13.22 8.21
C VAL A 106 12.52 -11.72 8.45
N THR A 107 13.47 -11.13 7.75
CA THR A 107 13.60 -9.68 7.63
C THR A 107 12.75 -9.22 6.45
N LYS A 108 11.81 -8.31 6.69
CA LYS A 108 11.00 -7.64 5.67
C LYS A 108 11.54 -6.24 5.42
N ARG A 109 11.55 -5.81 4.16
CA ARG A 109 11.97 -4.47 3.73
C ARG A 109 10.90 -3.86 2.83
N LEU A 110 10.28 -2.76 3.28
CA LEU A 110 9.29 -2.00 2.53
C LEU A 110 9.96 -0.79 1.89
N ALA A 111 9.88 -0.70 0.56
CA ALA A 111 10.27 0.48 -0.21
C ALA A 111 9.04 1.16 -0.80
N ILE A 112 8.89 2.45 -0.55
CA ILE A 112 7.81 3.30 -1.08
C ILE A 112 8.45 4.38 -1.95
N THR A 113 7.94 4.58 -3.16
CA THR A 113 8.51 5.55 -4.12
C THR A 113 7.42 6.33 -4.83
N LEU A 114 7.56 7.65 -4.89
CA LEU A 114 6.78 8.53 -5.76
C LEU A 114 7.45 8.61 -7.13
N LEU A 115 6.64 8.50 -8.18
CA LEU A 115 7.04 8.67 -9.58
C LEU A 115 6.22 9.83 -10.15
N PRO A 116 6.61 11.09 -9.88
CA PRO A 116 5.82 12.28 -10.25
C PRO A 116 5.57 12.39 -11.74
N ASP A 117 6.57 12.09 -12.57
CA ASP A 117 6.46 12.16 -14.05
C ASP A 117 5.41 11.20 -14.61
N LEU A 118 5.04 10.16 -13.84
CA LEU A 118 4.04 9.18 -14.21
C LEU A 118 2.74 9.32 -13.43
N ASN A 119 2.64 10.31 -12.53
CA ASN A 119 1.57 10.41 -11.53
C ASN A 119 1.33 9.07 -10.80
N LYS A 120 2.42 8.39 -10.42
CA LYS A 120 2.37 7.04 -9.80
C LYS A 120 3.02 7.02 -8.43
N ARG A 121 2.54 6.09 -7.60
CA ARG A 121 3.16 5.67 -6.34
C ARG A 121 3.43 4.17 -6.43
N LYS A 122 4.52 3.71 -5.83
CA LYS A 122 4.90 2.29 -5.78
C LYS A 122 5.19 1.86 -4.35
N TRP A 123 4.80 0.62 -4.03
CA TRP A 123 5.15 -0.08 -2.80
C TRP A 123 5.76 -1.42 -3.18
N GLN A 124 6.92 -1.73 -2.61
CA GLN A 124 7.60 -3.00 -2.84
C GLN A 124 8.02 -3.59 -1.51
N VAL A 125 7.74 -4.88 -1.31
CA VAL A 125 8.18 -5.61 -0.12
C VAL A 125 9.16 -6.68 -0.54
N TYR A 126 10.34 -6.63 0.06
CA TYR A 126 11.39 -7.62 -0.08
C TYR A 126 11.49 -8.45 1.19
N ILE A 127 11.79 -9.74 1.05
CA ILE A 127 11.98 -10.65 2.18
C ILE A 127 13.34 -11.35 2.09
N THR A 128 14.00 -11.48 3.24
CA THR A 128 15.27 -12.20 3.41
C THR A 128 15.16 -13.09 4.64
N GLY A 129 15.63 -14.34 4.55
CA GLY A 129 15.57 -15.30 5.67
C GLY A 129 14.97 -16.64 5.25
N ILE A 130 14.36 -17.36 6.20
CA ILE A 130 13.72 -18.65 5.95
C ILE A 130 12.25 -18.56 6.36
N MET A 131 11.34 -18.84 5.45
CA MET A 131 9.90 -18.92 5.68
C MET A 131 9.40 -20.25 5.13
N ASP A 132 8.68 -21.02 5.95
CA ASP A 132 8.14 -22.35 5.58
C ASP A 132 9.18 -23.30 4.96
N GLY A 133 10.42 -23.27 5.46
CA GLY A 133 11.52 -24.10 4.97
C GLY A 133 12.14 -23.63 3.65
N VAL A 134 11.66 -22.53 3.07
CA VAL A 134 12.20 -21.92 1.85
C VAL A 134 13.11 -20.76 2.23
N SER A 135 14.34 -20.75 1.69
CA SER A 135 15.29 -19.64 1.87
C SER A 135 15.04 -18.55 0.83
N TYR A 136 14.96 -17.30 1.30
CA TYR A 136 14.78 -16.08 0.54
C TYR A 136 15.99 -15.17 0.73
N ASP A 137 16.42 -14.53 -0.34
CA ASP A 137 17.49 -13.53 -0.34
C ASP A 137 17.01 -12.33 -1.15
N ASN A 138 16.71 -11.23 -0.44
CA ASN A 138 16.17 -9.98 -0.99
C ASN A 138 15.07 -10.22 -2.04
N TRP A 139 14.16 -11.13 -1.74
CA TRP A 139 13.15 -11.60 -2.68
C TRP A 139 11.98 -10.62 -2.75
N LEU A 140 11.62 -10.16 -3.96
CA LEU A 140 10.45 -9.29 -4.17
C LEU A 140 9.15 -10.08 -3.96
N PHE A 141 8.62 -10.02 -2.75
CA PHE A 141 7.37 -10.66 -2.33
C PHE A 141 6.15 -9.90 -2.85
N MET A 142 6.12 -8.58 -2.64
CA MET A 142 5.02 -7.71 -3.09
C MET A 142 5.53 -6.63 -4.04
N ASP A 143 4.82 -6.39 -5.15
CA ASP A 143 4.98 -5.19 -5.99
C ASP A 143 3.61 -4.59 -6.24
N ALA A 144 3.42 -3.33 -5.84
CA ALA A 144 2.19 -2.60 -6.00
C ALA A 144 2.46 -1.24 -6.64
N ALA A 145 1.54 -0.80 -7.49
CA ALA A 145 1.60 0.51 -8.12
C ALA A 145 0.20 1.11 -8.26
N GLN A 146 0.08 2.41 -8.06
CA GLN A 146 -1.19 3.12 -8.14
C GLN A 146 -1.01 4.51 -8.73
N LEU A 147 -1.97 4.97 -9.54
CA LEU A 147 -2.04 6.37 -9.96
C LEU A 147 -2.43 7.27 -8.77
N THR A 148 -1.89 8.49 -8.73
CA THR A 148 -2.14 9.44 -7.61
C THR A 148 -3.59 9.90 -7.52
N ASP A 149 -4.38 9.78 -8.59
CA ASP A 149 -5.82 10.07 -8.64
C ASP A 149 -6.70 8.85 -8.29
N LEU A 150 -6.07 7.72 -7.93
CA LEU A 150 -6.70 6.44 -7.60
C LEU A 150 -7.50 5.80 -8.74
N SER A 151 -7.37 6.31 -9.98
CA SER A 151 -8.16 5.83 -11.12
C SER A 151 -7.71 4.45 -11.62
N SER A 152 -6.48 4.03 -11.33
CA SER A 152 -6.02 2.66 -11.58
C SER A 152 -4.85 2.26 -10.70
N GLY A 153 -4.63 0.96 -10.60
CA GLY A 153 -3.48 0.38 -9.94
C GLY A 153 -3.51 -1.14 -9.94
N ASN A 154 -2.49 -1.71 -9.33
CA ASN A 154 -2.34 -3.14 -9.16
C ASN A 154 -1.55 -3.48 -7.91
N VAL A 155 -1.72 -4.71 -7.44
CA VAL A 155 -0.91 -5.35 -6.40
C VAL A 155 -0.58 -6.76 -6.87
N THR A 156 0.68 -7.15 -6.76
CA THR A 156 1.18 -8.46 -7.16
C THR A 156 1.88 -9.11 -5.96
N LEU A 157 1.42 -10.29 -5.54
CA LEU A 157 2.13 -11.13 -4.59
C LEU A 157 2.80 -12.30 -5.31
N ASN A 158 4.04 -12.56 -4.92
CA ASN A 158 4.90 -13.55 -5.56
C ASN A 158 5.45 -14.52 -4.54
N VAL A 159 5.45 -15.80 -4.91
CA VAL A 159 6.04 -16.88 -4.12
C VAL A 159 7.23 -17.47 -4.88
N LYS A 160 8.15 -18.07 -4.13
CA LYS A 160 9.29 -18.81 -4.67
C LYS A 160 8.94 -20.30 -4.69
N VAL A 161 8.84 -20.88 -5.89
CA VAL A 161 8.60 -22.32 -6.08
C VAL A 161 9.72 -22.87 -6.95
N ASN A 162 10.43 -23.90 -6.46
CA ASN A 162 11.58 -24.49 -7.16
C ASN A 162 12.61 -23.43 -7.62
N ASN A 163 12.93 -22.47 -6.73
CA ASN A 163 13.82 -21.33 -7.01
C ASN A 163 13.37 -20.38 -8.14
N ARG A 164 12.12 -20.42 -8.56
CA ARG A 164 11.55 -19.51 -9.57
C ARG A 164 10.46 -18.64 -8.97
N LYS A 165 10.31 -17.44 -9.54
CA LYS A 165 9.25 -16.50 -9.18
C LYS A 165 7.95 -16.98 -9.81
N GLN A 166 6.94 -17.18 -8.98
CA GLN A 166 5.60 -17.50 -9.41
C GLN A 166 4.61 -16.50 -8.84
N LEU A 167 3.62 -16.16 -9.65
CA LEU A 167 2.50 -15.35 -9.21
C LEU A 167 1.66 -16.17 -8.22
N LEU A 168 1.40 -15.58 -7.05
CA LEU A 168 0.50 -16.13 -6.04
C LEU A 168 -0.86 -15.46 -6.15
N HIS A 169 -0.84 -14.13 -6.26
CA HIS A 169 -2.04 -13.31 -6.21
C HIS A 169 -1.83 -12.05 -7.02
N TYR A 170 -2.86 -11.63 -7.76
CA TYR A 170 -2.85 -10.40 -8.53
C TYR A 170 -4.16 -9.66 -8.40
N TRP A 171 -4.08 -8.41 -7.97
CA TRP A 171 -5.21 -7.49 -7.98
C TRP A 171 -4.99 -6.37 -8.98
N THR A 172 -6.06 -5.96 -9.64
CA THR A 172 -6.08 -4.74 -10.44
C THR A 172 -7.34 -3.95 -10.19
N TRP A 173 -7.25 -2.64 -10.33
CA TRP A 173 -8.43 -1.80 -10.40
C TRP A 173 -8.25 -0.73 -11.46
N ARG A 174 -9.36 -0.31 -12.04
CA ARG A 174 -9.40 0.75 -13.04
C ARG A 174 -10.77 1.42 -13.10
N MET A 175 -10.79 2.68 -13.51
CA MET A 175 -11.99 3.33 -14.01
C MET A 175 -12.20 2.96 -15.48
N ASP A 176 -13.42 2.59 -15.84
CA ASP A 176 -13.89 2.44 -17.20
C ASP A 176 -15.07 3.41 -17.39
N GLY A 177 -14.79 4.59 -17.93
CA GLY A 177 -15.69 5.73 -17.85
C GLY A 177 -15.98 6.11 -16.40
N THR A 178 -17.25 6.02 -15.98
CA THR A 178 -17.67 6.27 -14.60
C THR A 178 -17.73 5.00 -13.74
N ASN A 179 -17.51 3.83 -14.32
CA ASN A 179 -17.56 2.56 -13.62
C ASN A 179 -16.22 2.24 -12.98
N TYR A 180 -16.25 1.70 -11.78
CA TYR A 180 -15.07 1.19 -11.08
C TYR A 180 -15.03 -0.33 -11.23
N ILE A 181 -13.95 -0.83 -11.82
CA ILE A 181 -13.72 -2.26 -12.05
C ILE A 181 -12.57 -2.70 -11.15
N PHE A 182 -12.79 -3.74 -10.38
CA PHE A 182 -11.80 -4.38 -9.52
C PHE A 182 -11.72 -5.86 -9.87
N GLU A 183 -10.51 -6.37 -10.08
CA GLU A 183 -10.25 -7.76 -10.41
C GLU A 183 -9.26 -8.35 -9.41
N ASP A 184 -9.59 -9.52 -8.91
CA ASP A 184 -8.80 -10.30 -7.95
C ASP A 184 -8.58 -11.71 -8.52
N SER A 185 -7.34 -12.00 -8.89
CA SER A 185 -6.92 -13.27 -9.49
C SER A 185 -5.98 -14.06 -8.58
N HIS A 186 -6.36 -15.30 -8.28
CA HIS A 186 -5.67 -16.24 -7.40
C HIS A 186 -4.96 -17.30 -8.22
N TYR A 187 -3.69 -17.56 -7.91
CA TYR A 187 -2.85 -18.50 -8.64
C TYR A 187 -2.27 -19.55 -7.71
N LYS A 188 -2.31 -20.82 -8.14
CA LYS A 188 -1.61 -21.92 -7.47
C LYS A 188 -0.52 -22.42 -8.37
N THR A 189 0.72 -22.35 -7.87
CA THR A 189 1.91 -22.78 -8.62
C THR A 189 2.05 -22.14 -10.01
N GLY A 190 1.59 -20.88 -10.15
CA GLY A 190 1.59 -20.14 -11.41
C GLY A 190 0.42 -20.43 -12.36
N VAL A 191 -0.53 -21.28 -11.96
CA VAL A 191 -1.76 -21.56 -12.72
C VAL A 191 -2.92 -20.77 -12.11
N LEU A 192 -3.68 -20.07 -12.95
CA LEU A 192 -4.88 -19.34 -12.50
C LEU A 192 -5.92 -20.34 -11.98
N GLU A 193 -6.33 -20.20 -10.73
CA GLU A 193 -7.39 -21.03 -10.12
C GLU A 193 -8.73 -20.32 -10.12
N LYS A 194 -8.74 -19.03 -9.79
CA LYS A 194 -9.97 -18.27 -9.56
C LYS A 194 -9.76 -16.79 -9.89
N THR A 195 -10.76 -16.16 -10.48
CA THR A 195 -10.83 -14.70 -10.60
C THR A 195 -12.16 -14.20 -10.04
N ILE A 196 -12.11 -13.16 -9.22
CA ILE A 196 -13.28 -12.39 -8.78
C ILE A 196 -13.22 -11.05 -9.53
N LEU A 197 -14.28 -10.72 -10.25
CA LEU A 197 -14.46 -9.47 -10.96
C LEU A 197 -15.62 -8.71 -10.32
N ILE A 198 -15.35 -7.49 -9.87
CA ILE A 198 -16.31 -6.59 -9.26
C ILE A 198 -16.44 -5.38 -10.17
N THR A 199 -17.67 -5.03 -10.53
CA THR A 199 -17.98 -3.80 -11.27
C THR A 199 -18.97 -2.98 -10.45
N ILE A 200 -18.64 -1.72 -10.20
CA ILE A 200 -19.51 -0.78 -9.47
C ILE A 200 -19.73 0.44 -10.36
N ASN A 201 -20.97 0.66 -10.73
CA ASN A 201 -21.39 1.77 -11.58
C ASN A 201 -21.57 3.04 -10.74
N SER A 202 -21.64 4.19 -11.41
CA SER A 202 -21.79 5.50 -10.74
C SER A 202 -23.10 5.71 -9.98
N ASP A 203 -24.14 4.92 -10.28
CA ASP A 203 -25.42 4.93 -9.56
C ASP A 203 -25.44 3.91 -8.40
N ASN A 204 -24.30 3.35 -8.04
CA ASN A 204 -24.10 2.28 -7.06
C ASN A 204 -24.73 0.93 -7.43
N SER A 205 -25.28 0.76 -8.64
CA SER A 205 -25.56 -0.56 -9.20
C SER A 205 -24.25 -1.29 -9.50
N GLY A 206 -24.29 -2.59 -9.71
CA GLY A 206 -23.06 -3.32 -10.02
C GLY A 206 -23.21 -4.82 -10.10
N SER A 207 -22.06 -5.49 -10.16
CA SER A 207 -21.98 -6.93 -10.20
C SER A 207 -20.74 -7.49 -9.51
N VAL A 208 -20.86 -8.73 -9.08
CA VAL A 208 -19.77 -9.61 -8.67
C VAL A 208 -19.84 -10.84 -9.57
N GLU A 209 -18.74 -11.17 -10.22
CA GLU A 209 -18.59 -12.38 -11.01
C GLU A 209 -17.38 -13.17 -10.50
N ARG A 210 -17.58 -14.45 -10.17
CA ARG A 210 -16.50 -15.37 -9.86
C ARG A 210 -16.31 -16.34 -11.03
N LYS A 211 -15.05 -16.56 -11.38
CA LYS A 211 -14.61 -17.45 -12.45
C LYS A 211 -13.68 -18.50 -11.90
N VAL A 212 -13.82 -19.72 -12.37
CA VAL A 212 -12.93 -20.85 -12.07
C VAL A 212 -12.69 -21.62 -13.37
N PRO A 213 -11.49 -21.57 -13.96
CA PRO A 213 -10.63 -20.40 -14.18
C PRO A 213 -11.16 -19.47 -15.28
N ILE A 214 -11.78 -20.00 -16.34
CA ILE A 214 -12.40 -19.20 -17.43
C ILE A 214 -13.93 -19.28 -17.42
N MET A 215 -14.50 -20.22 -16.66
CA MET A 215 -15.93 -20.41 -16.58
C MET A 215 -16.48 -19.62 -15.41
N VAL A 216 -17.57 -18.89 -15.64
CA VAL A 216 -18.32 -18.25 -14.56
C VAL A 216 -18.95 -19.34 -13.71
N ASP A 217 -18.77 -19.27 -12.39
CA ASP A 217 -19.40 -20.19 -11.42
C ASP A 217 -20.39 -19.46 -10.50
N LEU A 218 -20.24 -18.15 -10.35
CA LEU A 218 -21.16 -17.28 -9.63
C LEU A 218 -21.26 -15.92 -10.35
N ARG A 219 -22.48 -15.43 -10.52
CA ARG A 219 -22.76 -14.05 -10.93
C ARG A 219 -23.84 -13.47 -10.03
N ILE A 220 -23.56 -12.32 -9.44
CA ILE A 220 -24.51 -11.54 -8.64
C ILE A 220 -24.59 -10.15 -9.27
N ASN A 221 -25.78 -9.63 -9.50
CA ASN A 221 -26.02 -8.27 -10.00
C ASN A 221 -26.98 -7.56 -9.07
N TRP A 222 -26.81 -6.26 -8.89
CA TRP A 222 -27.75 -5.42 -8.15
C TRP A 222 -28.00 -4.10 -8.87
N ASP A 223 -29.18 -3.54 -8.65
CA ASP A 223 -29.57 -2.22 -9.13
C ASP A 223 -29.22 -1.12 -8.12
N SER A 224 -29.45 0.14 -8.50
CA SER A 224 -29.19 1.29 -7.65
C SER A 224 -30.11 1.40 -6.43
N ALA A 225 -31.25 0.71 -6.43
CA ALA A 225 -32.13 0.58 -5.27
C ALA A 225 -31.68 -0.52 -4.30
N GLY A 226 -30.71 -1.35 -4.72
CA GLY A 226 -30.18 -2.47 -3.95
C GLY A 226 -31.01 -3.75 -4.06
N ASN A 227 -31.94 -3.85 -5.01
CA ASN A 227 -32.51 -5.14 -5.39
C ASN A 227 -31.48 -5.88 -6.24
N GLY A 228 -31.54 -7.20 -6.31
CA GLY A 228 -30.62 -7.91 -7.17
C GLY A 228 -31.01 -9.32 -7.53
N THR A 229 -30.19 -9.90 -8.39
CA THR A 229 -30.34 -11.23 -8.95
C THR A 229 -29.02 -11.96 -8.84
N TRP A 230 -29.08 -13.28 -8.72
CA TRP A 230 -27.90 -14.12 -8.69
C TRP A 230 -28.13 -15.39 -9.49
N SER A 231 -27.04 -15.91 -10.03
CA SER A 231 -26.99 -17.19 -10.73
C SER A 231 -25.71 -17.92 -10.34
N THR A 232 -25.83 -19.22 -10.09
CA THR A 232 -24.69 -20.13 -9.92
C THR A 232 -24.59 -21.06 -11.12
N TYR A 233 -23.38 -21.51 -11.39
CA TYR A 233 -23.09 -22.38 -12.51
C TYR A 233 -22.16 -23.52 -12.06
N ASP A 234 -22.31 -24.66 -12.70
CA ASP A 234 -21.39 -25.79 -12.59
C ASP A 234 -20.70 -25.98 -13.94
N ASN A 235 -19.40 -25.72 -14.00
CA ASN A 235 -18.62 -25.74 -15.24
C ASN A 235 -19.26 -24.91 -16.38
N GLY A 236 -19.76 -23.72 -16.05
CA GLY A 236 -20.43 -22.81 -16.98
C GLY A 236 -21.89 -23.17 -17.31
N VAL A 237 -22.42 -24.27 -16.79
CA VAL A 237 -23.83 -24.66 -16.96
C VAL A 237 -24.65 -24.08 -15.82
N PRO A 238 -25.76 -23.35 -16.08
CA PRO A 238 -26.63 -22.81 -15.03
C PRO A 238 -27.09 -23.91 -14.07
N LYS A 239 -26.93 -23.69 -12.76
CA LYS A 239 -27.28 -24.63 -11.70
C LYS A 239 -28.46 -24.14 -10.87
N ASP A 240 -28.41 -22.88 -10.45
CA ASP A 240 -29.42 -22.28 -9.56
C ASP A 240 -29.45 -20.77 -9.78
N SER A 241 -30.58 -20.14 -9.46
CA SER A 241 -30.73 -18.69 -9.55
C SER A 241 -31.81 -18.17 -8.61
N GLY A 242 -31.75 -16.87 -8.33
CA GLY A 242 -32.74 -16.21 -7.49
C GLY A 242 -32.64 -14.70 -7.54
N SER A 243 -33.47 -14.05 -6.73
CA SER A 243 -33.48 -12.62 -6.57
C SER A 243 -33.78 -12.22 -5.14
N TRP A 244 -33.34 -11.03 -4.76
CA TRP A 244 -33.78 -10.35 -3.55
C TRP A 244 -34.31 -8.97 -3.93
N ASN A 245 -35.27 -8.52 -3.15
CA ASN A 245 -35.76 -7.16 -3.23
C ASN A 245 -35.39 -6.45 -1.94
#